data_AF-B7JYK2-F1
#
_entry.id   AF-B7JYK2-F1
#
_cell.length_a   1.000
_cell.length_b   1.000
_cell.length_c   1.000
_cell.angle_alpha   90.00
_cell.angle_beta   90.00
_cell.angle_gamma   90.00
#
_symmetry.space_group_name_H-M   'P 1'
#
loop_
_entity.id
_entity.type
_entity.pdbx_description
1 polymer ?
#
loop_
_entity_poly.entity_id
_entity_poly.type
_entity_poly.pdbx_seq_one_letter_code
_entity_poly.pdbx_strand_id
1 'polypeptide(L)'
;MITFEEIKATLPDKWLLYYTTNHSWIKPLMDNRKWWHKTPDDGKRPCADIILGAITALEPQLSFWMPPFCKLNSDGNKLIEVLGLNFDPEKELKKRSEQSSKLSIKSDDQFMRQIREQNKQGED
;
A
#
# COMPACT_ATOMS: atom_id res chain seq x y z
N MET A 1 -3.92 -21.43 -11.32
CA MET A 1 -3.11 -21.30 -10.10
C MET A 1 -2.58 -19.89 -10.10
N ILE A 2 -2.79 -19.11 -9.03
CA ILE A 2 -2.20 -17.77 -8.95
C ILE A 2 -0.69 -17.91 -8.77
N THR A 3 0.07 -17.06 -9.43
CA THR A 3 1.52 -16.99 -9.34
C THR A 3 1.96 -16.17 -8.13
N PHE A 4 3.23 -16.31 -7.73
CA PHE A 4 3.80 -15.48 -6.68
C PHE A 4 3.74 -13.98 -7.03
N GLU A 5 3.98 -13.61 -8.30
CA GLU A 5 3.95 -12.20 -8.73
C GLU A 5 2.53 -11.62 -8.69
N GLU A 6 1.52 -12.41 -9.07
CA GLU A 6 0.12 -12.00 -8.93
C GLU A 6 -0.27 -11.81 -7.46
N ILE A 7 0.17 -12.71 -6.56
CA ILE A 7 0.00 -12.53 -5.12
C ILE A 7 0.67 -11.23 -4.65
N LYS A 8 1.96 -11.06 -4.99
CA LYS A 8 2.80 -9.93 -4.59
C LYS A 8 2.21 -8.59 -5.03
N ALA A 9 1.64 -8.52 -6.23
CA ALA A 9 0.99 -7.31 -6.74
C ALA A 9 -0.17 -6.83 -5.86
N THR A 10 -0.83 -7.73 -5.11
CA THR A 10 -1.96 -7.37 -4.23
C THR A 10 -1.54 -6.96 -2.82
N LEU A 11 -0.33 -7.29 -2.39
CA LEU A 11 0.09 -7.12 -1.00
C LEU A 11 0.10 -5.66 -0.51
N PRO A 12 0.56 -4.66 -1.30
CA PRO A 12 0.55 -3.28 -0.85
C PRO A 12 -0.85 -2.79 -0.46
N ASP A 13 -1.87 -3.14 -1.25
CA ASP A 13 -3.25 -2.73 -1.00
C ASP A 13 -3.81 -3.38 0.27
N LYS A 14 -3.56 -4.68 0.44
CA LYS A 14 -3.95 -5.42 1.65
C LYS A 14 -3.27 -4.86 2.90
N TRP A 15 -1.97 -4.58 2.81
CA TRP A 15 -1.21 -4.00 3.91
C TRP A 15 -1.72 -2.61 4.29
N LEU A 16 -1.96 -1.74 3.31
CA LEU A 16 -2.49 -0.41 3.57
C LEU A 16 -3.88 -0.44 4.21
N LEU A 17 -4.78 -1.29 3.71
CA LEU A 17 -6.11 -1.45 4.30
C LEU A 17 -6.02 -1.91 5.76
N TYR A 18 -5.16 -2.90 6.04
CA TYR A 18 -4.93 -3.38 7.40
C TYR A 18 -4.35 -2.27 8.28
N TYR A 19 -3.31 -1.57 7.82
CA TYR A 19 -2.69 -0.48 8.55
C TYR A 19 -3.70 0.62 8.87
N THR A 20 -4.48 1.09 7.90
CA THR A 20 -5.52 2.12 8.11
C THR A 20 -6.54 1.67 9.15
N THR A 21 -6.98 0.42 9.10
CA THR A 21 -7.97 -0.13 10.06
C THR A 21 -7.40 -0.25 11.47
N ASN A 22 -6.10 -0.52 11.60
CA ASN A 22 -5.46 -0.93 12.85
C ASN A 22 -4.45 0.10 13.40
N HIS A 23 -4.28 1.26 12.75
CA HIS A 23 -3.25 2.22 13.11
C HIS A 23 -3.36 2.72 14.56
N SER A 24 -4.56 2.70 15.13
CA SER A 24 -4.86 3.13 16.50
C SER A 24 -4.07 2.35 17.55
N TRP A 25 -3.78 1.07 17.32
CA TRP A 25 -2.93 0.26 18.20
C TRP A 25 -1.52 0.03 17.64
N ILE A 26 -1.36 0.00 16.31
CA ILE A 26 -0.04 -0.19 15.69
C ILE A 26 0.88 0.98 16.04
N LYS A 27 0.42 2.24 15.92
CA LYS A 27 1.27 3.41 16.17
C LYS A 27 1.79 3.44 17.61
N PRO A 28 0.95 3.39 18.66
CA PRO A 28 1.45 3.38 20.03
C PRO A 28 2.37 2.20 20.33
N LEU A 29 2.09 1.01 19.77
CA LEU A 29 2.96 -0.15 19.94
C LEU A 29 4.35 0.10 19.36
N MET A 30 4.43 0.62 18.13
CA MET A 30 5.71 0.90 17.47
C MET A 30 6.47 2.03 18.15
N ASP A 31 5.78 3.10 18.56
CA ASP A 31 6.38 4.25 19.25
C ASP A 31 6.97 3.83 20.61
N ASN A 32 6.18 3.14 21.44
CA ASN A 32 6.61 2.72 22.78
C ASN A 32 7.77 1.73 22.75
N ARG A 33 7.80 0.84 21.75
CA ARG A 33 8.84 -0.19 21.62
C ARG A 33 10.01 0.22 20.74
N LYS A 34 9.96 1.41 20.12
CA LYS A 34 10.93 1.89 19.14
C LYS A 34 11.14 0.89 17.99
N TRP A 35 10.05 0.27 17.53
CA TRP A 35 10.05 -0.76 16.49
C TRP A 35 9.77 -0.23 15.08
N TRP A 36 10.03 1.05 14.87
CA TRP A 36 10.00 1.66 13.55
C TRP A 36 11.28 1.33 12.77
N HIS A 37 11.12 0.95 11.51
CA HIS A 37 12.22 0.77 10.57
C HIS A 37 12.19 1.86 9.51
N LYS A 38 13.37 2.39 9.15
CA LYS A 38 13.49 3.34 8.04
C LYS A 38 13.17 2.68 6.72
N THR A 39 12.54 3.43 5.83
CA THR A 39 12.24 3.02 4.46
C THR A 39 13.11 3.80 3.47
N PRO A 40 13.28 3.34 2.22
CA PRO A 40 14.16 3.99 1.23
C PRO A 40 13.77 5.43 0.88
N ASP A 41 12.50 5.78 1.05
CA ASP A 41 11.92 7.10 0.82
C ASP A 41 12.03 8.04 2.05
N ASP A 42 13.00 7.79 2.93
CA ASP A 42 13.21 8.52 4.19
C ASP A 42 11.94 8.56 5.07
N GLY A 43 11.14 7.50 5.00
CA GLY A 43 9.95 7.31 5.82
C GLY A 43 10.18 6.29 6.93
N LYS A 44 9.09 5.83 7.52
CA LYS A 44 9.13 4.75 8.50
C LYS A 44 8.00 3.75 8.28
N ARG A 45 8.27 2.50 8.61
CA ARG A 45 7.28 1.42 8.64
C ARG A 45 7.37 0.63 9.94
N PRO A 46 6.29 -0.09 10.33
CA PRO A 46 6.35 -1.06 11.42
C PRO A 46 7.44 -2.13 11.20
N CYS A 47 7.83 -2.80 12.28
CA CYS A 47 8.77 -3.92 12.20
C CYS A 47 8.25 -5.05 11.30
N ALA A 48 9.18 -5.83 10.75
CA ALA A 48 8.87 -6.87 9.78
C ALA A 48 7.84 -7.87 10.31
N ASP A 49 7.93 -8.27 11.59
CA ASP A 49 7.04 -9.28 12.18
C ASP A 49 5.56 -8.84 12.18
N ILE A 50 5.28 -7.55 12.43
CA ILE A 50 3.92 -7.01 12.36
C ILE A 50 3.38 -7.07 10.93
N ILE A 51 4.20 -6.67 9.96
CA ILE A 51 3.80 -6.66 8.56
C ILE A 51 3.60 -8.10 8.07
N LEU A 52 4.58 -8.99 8.29
CA LEU A 52 4.54 -10.40 7.88
C LEU A 52 3.37 -11.16 8.52
N GLY A 53 3.11 -10.96 9.81
CA GLY A 53 1.97 -11.56 10.49
C GLY A 53 0.63 -11.11 9.89
N ALA A 54 0.48 -9.82 9.59
CA ALA A 54 -0.74 -9.29 8.97
C ALA A 54 -0.94 -9.82 7.55
N ILE A 55 0.07 -9.70 6.70
CA ILE A 55 -0.05 -10.04 5.27
C ILE A 55 -0.20 -11.55 5.02
N THR A 56 0.39 -12.40 5.85
CA THR A 56 0.19 -13.87 5.75
C THR A 56 -1.21 -14.30 6.20
N ALA A 57 -1.85 -13.55 7.10
CA ALA A 57 -3.25 -13.76 7.46
C ALA A 57 -4.22 -13.25 6.38
N LEU A 58 -3.92 -12.11 5.73
CA LEU A 58 -4.75 -11.50 4.67
C LEU A 58 -4.56 -12.13 3.29
N GLU A 59 -3.45 -12.83 3.07
CA GLU A 59 -3.18 -13.60 1.87
C GLU A 59 -2.69 -15.00 2.24
N PRO A 60 -3.60 -15.94 2.53
CA PRO A 60 -3.24 -17.29 2.94
C PRO A 60 -2.37 -18.02 1.92
N GLN A 61 -2.45 -17.68 0.63
CA GLN A 61 -1.63 -18.32 -0.40
C GLN A 61 -0.15 -17.93 -0.28
N LEU A 62 0.15 -16.77 0.32
CA LEU A 62 1.52 -16.37 0.60
C LEU A 62 2.17 -17.26 1.65
N SER A 63 1.40 -17.85 2.57
CA SER A 63 1.90 -18.76 3.61
C SER A 63 2.57 -20.02 3.03
N PHE A 64 2.24 -20.44 1.80
CA PHE A 64 2.94 -21.53 1.11
C PHE A 64 4.37 -21.16 0.70
N TRP A 65 4.65 -19.87 0.49
CA TRP A 65 5.96 -19.36 0.07
C TRP A 65 6.84 -18.96 1.27
N MET A 66 6.25 -18.76 2.45
CA MET A 66 7.01 -18.34 3.63
C MET A 66 8.05 -19.37 4.09
N PRO A 67 7.76 -20.70 4.19
CA PRO A 67 8.75 -21.67 4.63
C PRO A 67 10.04 -21.70 3.80
N PRO A 68 10.01 -21.77 2.45
CA PRO A 68 11.24 -21.71 1.67
C PRO A 68 11.96 -20.37 1.80
N PHE A 69 11.25 -19.24 1.84
CA PHE A 69 11.87 -17.93 2.03
C PHE A 69 12.61 -17.82 3.36
N CYS A 70 11.99 -18.24 4.47
CA CYS A 70 12.63 -18.22 5.78
C CYS A 70 13.86 -19.16 5.87
N LYS A 71 13.86 -20.28 5.14
CA LYS A 71 15.03 -21.18 5.06
C LYS A 71 16.17 -20.60 4.23
N LEU A 72 15.86 -19.86 3.16
CA LEU A 72 16.86 -19.19 2.32
C LEU A 72 17.43 -17.95 3.01
N ASN A 73 16.57 -17.17 3.66
CA ASN A 73 16.95 -15.98 4.40
C ASN A 73 15.90 -15.65 5.48
N SER A 74 16.33 -15.69 6.74
CA SER A 74 15.47 -15.39 7.88
C SER A 74 15.40 -13.90 8.26
N ASP A 75 16.09 -13.02 7.53
CA ASP A 75 16.01 -11.57 7.74
C ASP A 75 14.65 -11.04 7.27
N GLY A 76 13.76 -10.78 8.24
CA GLY A 76 12.43 -10.25 7.98
C GLY A 76 12.43 -8.94 7.16
N ASN A 77 13.44 -8.08 7.28
CA ASN A 77 13.48 -6.85 6.50
C ASN A 77 13.73 -7.11 5.01
N LYS A 78 14.58 -8.09 4.69
CA LYS A 78 14.79 -8.54 3.31
C LYS A 78 13.54 -9.22 2.74
N LEU A 79 12.81 -9.96 3.57
CA LEU A 79 11.53 -10.53 3.16
C LEU A 79 10.51 -9.42 2.81
N ILE A 80 10.40 -8.40 3.65
CA ILE A 80 9.55 -7.23 3.39
C ILE A 80 9.93 -6.52 2.09
N GLU A 81 11.23 -6.41 1.79
CA GLU A 81 11.72 -5.88 0.52
C GLU A 81 11.29 -6.73 -0.69
N VAL A 82 11.52 -8.05 -0.64
CA VAL A 82 11.12 -8.99 -1.72
C VAL A 82 9.61 -8.94 -1.97
N LEU A 83 8.81 -8.80 -0.92
CA LEU A 83 7.35 -8.71 -0.98
C LEU A 83 6.84 -7.34 -1.46
N GLY A 84 7.73 -6.35 -1.67
CA GLY A 84 7.33 -5.01 -2.10
C GLY A 84 6.63 -4.19 -1.02
N LEU A 85 6.90 -4.49 0.25
CA LEU A 85 6.25 -3.87 1.43
C LEU A 85 7.19 -2.90 2.18
N ASN A 86 8.37 -2.63 1.63
CA ASN A 86 9.37 -1.73 2.22
C ASN A 86 9.08 -0.24 1.91
N PHE A 87 7.91 0.25 2.30
CA PHE A 87 7.48 1.63 2.11
C PHE A 87 6.78 2.18 3.35
N ASP A 88 6.74 3.50 3.49
CA ASP A 88 6.01 4.17 4.57
C ASP A 88 4.51 4.16 4.26
N PRO A 89 3.67 3.49 5.09
CA PRO A 89 2.26 3.35 4.80
C PRO A 89 1.53 4.70 4.83
N GLU A 90 1.96 5.66 5.64
CA GLU A 90 1.32 6.98 5.72
C GLU A 90 1.65 7.84 4.51
N LYS A 91 2.91 7.81 4.06
CA LYS A 91 3.30 8.50 2.82
C LYS A 91 2.57 7.92 1.61
N GLU A 92 2.48 6.60 1.50
CA GLU A 92 1.80 5.95 0.37
C GLU A 92 0.27 6.21 0.41
N LEU A 93 -0.37 6.20 1.58
CA LEU A 93 -1.78 6.60 1.72
C LEU A 93 -2.02 8.05 1.28
N LYS A 94 -1.16 8.97 1.74
CA LYS A 94 -1.24 10.39 1.34
C LYS A 94 -1.10 10.53 -0.18
N LYS A 95 -0.08 9.90 -0.78
CA LYS A 95 0.13 9.90 -2.24
C LYS A 95 -1.08 9.38 -3.01
N ARG A 96 -1.71 8.28 -2.57
CA ARG A 96 -2.92 7.72 -3.21
C ARG A 96 -4.12 8.66 -3.10
N SER A 97 -4.30 9.32 -1.95
CA SER A 97 -5.36 10.33 -1.77
C SER A 97 -5.17 11.55 -2.69
N GLU A 98 -3.94 12.02 -2.84
CA GLU A 98 -3.59 13.13 -3.74
C GLU A 98 -3.79 12.75 -5.22
N GLN A 99 -3.45 11.52 -5.60
CA GLN A 99 -3.70 11.00 -6.95
C GLN A 99 -5.19 10.90 -7.25
N SER A 100 -5.98 10.36 -6.32
CA SER A 100 -7.44 10.27 -6.45
C SER A 100 -8.07 11.66 -6.59
N SER A 101 -7.64 12.63 -5.77
CA SER A 101 -8.10 14.02 -5.85
C SER A 101 -7.76 14.67 -7.19
N LYS A 102 -6.53 14.47 -7.69
CA LYS A 102 -6.10 14.99 -9.01
C LYS A 102 -6.89 14.37 -10.16
N LEU A 103 -7.24 13.09 -10.08
CA LEU A 103 -8.06 12.41 -11.08
C LEU A 103 -9.49 12.94 -11.08
N SER A 104 -10.08 13.20 -9.91
CA SER A 104 -11.40 13.84 -9.78
C SER A 104 -11.40 15.23 -10.43
N ILE A 105 -10.44 16.09 -10.08
CA ILE A 105 -10.34 17.45 -10.64
C ILE A 105 -10.21 17.41 -12.17
N LYS A 106 -9.37 16.52 -12.70
CA LYS A 106 -9.23 16.37 -14.17
C LYS A 106 -10.52 15.90 -14.84
N SER A 107 -11.25 15.00 -14.20
CA SER A 107 -12.55 14.52 -14.70
C SER A 107 -13.58 15.65 -14.72
N ASP A 108 -13.67 16.42 -13.64
CA ASP A 108 -14.59 17.55 -13.52
C ASP A 108 -14.26 18.66 -14.53
N ASP A 109 -12.98 18.98 -14.69
CA ASP A 109 -12.51 19.94 -15.70
C ASP A 109 -12.85 19.49 -17.12
N GLN A 110 -12.67 18.20 -17.43
CA GLN A 110 -13.01 17.64 -18.74
C GLN A 110 -14.52 17.70 -19.00
N PHE A 111 -15.32 17.34 -18.01
CA PHE A 111 -16.78 17.41 -18.07
C PHE A 111 -17.28 18.84 -18.30
N MET A 112 -16.74 19.82 -17.58
CA MET A 112 -17.12 21.22 -17.73
C MET A 112 -16.73 21.80 -19.10
N ARG A 113 -15.63 21.33 -19.71
CA ARG A 113 -15.27 21.71 -21.10
C ARG A 113 -16.28 21.17 -22.10
N GLN A 114 -16.70 19.91 -21.97
CA GLN A 114 -17.71 19.31 -22.85
C GLN A 114 -19.04 20.07 -22.80
N ILE A 115 -19.51 20.48 -21.60
CA ILE A 115 -20.73 21.29 -21.47
C ILE A 115 -20.61 22.62 -22.24
N ARG A 116 -19.47 23.29 -22.12
CA ARG A 116 -19.24 24.59 -22.81
C ARG A 116 -19.20 24.44 -24.33
N GLU A 117 -18.70 23.32 -24.84
CA GLU A 117 -18.65 23.02 -26.27
C GLU A 117 -20.05 22.71 -26.83
N GLN A 118 -20.86 21.95 -26.09
CA GLN A 118 -22.25 21.63 -26.47
C GLN A 118 -23.13 22.88 -26.54
N ASN A 119 -23.03 23.78 -25.56
CA ASN A 119 -23.82 25.01 -25.56
C ASN A 119 -23.46 25.97 -26.71
N LYS A 120 -22.23 25.90 -27.24
CA LYS A 120 -21.80 26.70 -28.40
C LYS A 120 -22.31 26.16 -29.75
N GLN A 121 -22.69 24.88 -29.81
CA GLN A 121 -23.17 24.24 -31.05
C GLN A 121 -24.69 24.30 -31.22
N GLY A 122 -25.43 24.77 -30.21
CA GLY A 122 -26.89 24.88 -30.23
C GLY A 122 -27.43 26.30 -30.44
N GLU A 123 -26.58 27.27 -30.78
CA GLU A 123 -26.98 28.68 -31.02
C GLU A 123 -27.12 29.06 -32.51
N ASP A 124 -27.03 28.09 -33.43
CA ASP A 124 -27.32 28.24 -34.88
C ASP A 124 -28.68 27.63 -35.27
#